data_AF-A0A932UUB4-F1
#
_entry.id   AF-A0A932UUB4-F1
#
_cell.length_a   1.000
_cell.length_b   1.000
_cell.length_c   1.000
_cell.angle_alpha   90.00
_cell.angle_beta   90.00
_cell.angle_gamma   90.00
#
_symmetry.space_group_name_H-M   'P 1'
#
loop_
_entity.id
_entity.type
_entity.pdbx_description
1 polymer ?
#
loop_
_entity_poly.entity_id
_entity_poly.type
_entity_poly.pdbx_seq_one_letter_code
_entity_poly.pdbx_strand_id
1 'polypeptide(L)'
;MWRTNLSILAVALGVVGFYTMVAHLIPQLQSEVPAAVSLGAGASPEEMAAAGEQIYNQVCTACHGLGTRAPNLLTDHAGQGPIGQRCAANLGEGCKEYLHRSLLAPGDSVLAGFQNIMPIMTTQLGGDQIWAVVAYLQSQGGEVTVSASDLETAAAGAGGAGGAGAAAAAGAAAGAASPGSTSGTTDPRQLLTQNACLGCHAIDGAGPPIGPSFDGMGSRISPERIRRGIVFPGADTAQGFAQFAGMMPQTFGAQLTAAQLEAIVQFLAGRK
;
A
#
# COMPACT_ATOMS: atom_id res chain seq x y z
N MET A 1 -62.38 33.72 -4.89
CA MET A 1 -61.44 32.69 -4.38
C MET A 1 -60.71 31.94 -5.49
N TRP A 2 -61.37 31.50 -6.57
CA TRP A 2 -60.71 30.78 -7.67
C TRP A 2 -59.55 31.57 -8.31
N ARG A 3 -59.76 32.83 -8.69
CA ARG A 3 -58.71 33.66 -9.30
C ARG A 3 -57.42 33.71 -8.48
N THR A 4 -57.53 33.87 -7.16
CA THR A 4 -56.38 33.88 -6.23
C THR A 4 -55.67 32.54 -6.21
N ASN A 5 -56.40 31.42 -6.17
CA ASN A 5 -55.82 30.08 -6.20
C ASN A 5 -55.10 29.78 -7.53
N LEU A 6 -55.65 30.26 -8.65
CA LEU A 6 -55.02 30.16 -9.97
C LEU A 6 -53.70 30.94 -10.04
N SER A 7 -53.66 32.15 -9.47
CA SER A 7 -52.43 32.95 -9.40
C SER A 7 -51.36 32.27 -8.53
N ILE A 8 -51.74 31.71 -7.37
CA ILE A 8 -50.82 30.97 -6.50
C ILE A 8 -50.28 29.73 -7.22
N LEU A 9 -51.14 28.98 -7.90
CA LEU A 9 -50.74 27.81 -8.69
C LEU A 9 -49.75 28.18 -9.80
N ALA A 10 -50.03 29.26 -10.55
CA ALA A 10 -49.17 29.72 -11.63
C ALA A 10 -47.78 30.15 -11.12
N VAL A 11 -47.71 30.84 -9.98
CA VAL A 11 -46.42 31.21 -9.36
C VAL A 11 -45.68 29.97 -8.87
N ALA A 12 -46.36 29.02 -8.21
CA ALA A 12 -45.74 27.78 -7.74
C ALA A 12 -45.16 26.96 -8.91
N LEU A 13 -45.93 26.79 -9.99
CA LEU A 13 -45.46 26.09 -11.18
C LEU A 13 -44.32 26.83 -11.89
N GLY A 14 -44.37 28.17 -11.93
CA GLY A 14 -43.29 28.98 -12.48
C GLY A 14 -41.99 28.84 -11.70
N VAL A 15 -42.06 28.85 -10.37
CA VAL A 15 -40.90 28.67 -9.48
C VAL A 15 -40.33 27.26 -9.64
N VAL A 16 -41.17 26.22 -9.56
CA VAL A 16 -40.73 24.83 -9.75
C VAL A 16 -40.10 24.65 -11.13
N GLY A 17 -40.75 25.14 -12.20
CA GLY A 17 -40.23 25.07 -13.56
C GLY A 17 -38.90 25.78 -13.73
N PHE A 18 -38.73 26.97 -13.12
CA PHE A 18 -37.46 27.70 -13.14
C PHE A 18 -36.35 26.91 -12.43
N TYR A 19 -36.60 26.38 -11.23
CA TYR A 19 -35.60 25.58 -10.53
C TYR A 19 -35.27 24.28 -11.26
N THR A 20 -36.27 23.60 -11.85
CA THR A 20 -36.05 22.40 -12.66
C THR A 20 -35.23 22.72 -13.91
N MET A 21 -35.50 23.85 -14.59
CA MET A 21 -34.73 24.30 -15.75
C MET A 21 -33.27 24.56 -15.37
N VAL A 22 -33.03 25.30 -14.27
CA VAL A 22 -31.66 25.56 -13.77
C VAL A 22 -30.97 24.26 -13.39
N ALA A 23 -31.66 23.32 -12.76
CA ALA A 23 -31.11 22.00 -12.42
C ALA A 23 -30.72 21.17 -13.66
N HIS A 24 -31.42 21.32 -14.79
CA HIS A 24 -31.07 20.67 -16.06
C HIS A 24 -29.96 21.40 -16.84
N LEU A 25 -29.73 22.68 -16.57
CA LEU A 25 -28.62 23.45 -17.15
C LEU A 25 -27.29 23.16 -16.44
N ILE A 26 -27.33 22.78 -15.16
CA ILE A 26 -26.15 22.31 -14.44
C ILE A 26 -25.82 20.91 -14.98
N PRO A 27 -24.62 20.69 -15.56
CA PRO A 27 -24.17 19.36 -15.94
C PRO A 27 -24.33 18.43 -14.74
N GLN A 28 -25.18 17.42 -14.87
CA GLN A 28 -25.38 16.43 -13.83
C GLN A 28 -24.04 15.70 -13.69
N LEU A 29 -23.22 16.13 -12.73
CA LEU A 29 -22.10 15.35 -12.22
C LEU A 29 -22.70 14.10 -11.60
N GLN A 30 -22.96 13.10 -12.44
CA GLN A 30 -23.17 11.75 -11.98
C GLN A 30 -21.95 11.47 -11.10
N SER A 31 -22.17 11.26 -9.80
CA SER A 31 -21.21 10.51 -8.98
C SER A 31 -21.26 9.08 -9.48
N GLU A 32 -20.76 8.88 -10.69
CA GLU A 32 -20.33 7.58 -11.12
C GLU A 32 -19.18 7.28 -10.18
N VAL A 33 -19.47 6.49 -9.15
CA VAL A 33 -18.46 5.87 -8.30
C VAL A 33 -17.42 5.37 -9.30
N PRO A 34 -16.16 5.84 -9.23
CA PRO A 34 -15.12 5.39 -10.15
C PRO A 34 -15.26 3.89 -10.23
N ALA A 35 -15.50 3.37 -11.44
CA ALA A 35 -15.63 1.92 -11.62
C ALA A 35 -14.49 1.31 -10.83
N ALA A 36 -14.82 0.54 -9.79
CA ALA A 36 -13.80 -0.10 -8.98
C ALA A 36 -12.97 -0.87 -10.00
N VAL A 37 -11.74 -0.41 -10.24
CA VAL A 37 -10.88 -1.02 -11.24
C VAL A 37 -10.50 -2.37 -10.63
N SER A 38 -11.38 -3.35 -10.80
CA SER A 38 -11.08 -4.74 -10.53
C SER A 38 -10.23 -5.17 -11.71
N LEU A 39 -8.92 -5.05 -11.55
CA LEU A 39 -7.97 -5.68 -12.45
C LEU A 39 -8.18 -7.18 -12.31
N GLY A 40 -8.99 -7.75 -13.20
CA GLY A 40 -9.17 -9.20 -13.26
C GLY A 40 -7.81 -9.87 -13.56
N ALA A 41 -7.66 -11.13 -13.17
CA ALA A 41 -6.42 -11.90 -13.30
C ALA A 41 -5.87 -12.06 -14.74
N GLY A 42 -6.51 -11.45 -15.75
CA GLY A 42 -6.08 -11.45 -17.16
C GLY A 42 -5.95 -10.05 -17.78
N ALA A 43 -5.86 -8.98 -16.98
CA ALA A 43 -5.68 -7.62 -17.49
C ALA A 43 -4.36 -7.48 -18.26
N SER A 44 -4.39 -6.84 -19.43
CA SER A 44 -3.18 -6.59 -20.22
C SER A 44 -2.27 -5.56 -19.53
N PRO A 45 -0.95 -5.54 -19.83
CA PRO A 45 -0.04 -4.50 -19.35
C PRO A 45 -0.52 -3.07 -19.64
N GLU A 46 -1.15 -2.86 -20.79
CA GLU A 46 -1.72 -1.58 -21.20
C GLU A 46 -2.97 -1.23 -20.40
N GLU A 47 -3.85 -2.20 -20.12
CA GLU A 47 -5.03 -2.00 -19.26
C GLU A 47 -4.62 -1.68 -17.82
N MET A 48 -3.58 -2.35 -17.31
CA MET A 48 -3.00 -2.05 -16.01
C MET A 48 -2.38 -0.66 -15.96
N ALA A 49 -1.67 -0.24 -17.01
CA ALA A 49 -1.12 1.11 -17.11
C ALA A 49 -2.23 2.18 -17.19
N ALA A 50 -3.33 1.93 -17.92
CA ALA A 50 -4.46 2.84 -17.98
C ALA A 50 -5.18 2.96 -16.61
N ALA A 51 -5.33 1.85 -15.89
CA ALA A 51 -5.82 1.86 -14.51
C ALA A 51 -4.89 2.63 -13.56
N GLY A 52 -3.58 2.38 -13.68
CA GLY A 52 -2.56 3.08 -12.90
C GLY A 52 -2.54 4.57 -13.14
N GLU A 53 -2.79 5.02 -14.38
CA GLU A 53 -2.90 6.44 -14.73
C GLU A 53 -4.01 7.13 -13.94
N GLN A 54 -5.19 6.50 -13.86
CA GLN A 54 -6.33 7.06 -13.13
C GLN A 54 -6.00 7.23 -11.65
N ILE A 55 -5.38 6.21 -11.05
CA ILE A 55 -4.95 6.24 -9.65
C ILE A 55 -3.87 7.31 -9.44
N TYR A 56 -2.88 7.37 -10.33
CA TYR A 56 -1.81 8.36 -10.26
C TYR A 56 -2.35 9.79 -10.27
N ASN A 57 -3.29 10.07 -11.17
CA ASN A 57 -3.90 11.39 -11.32
C ASN A 57 -4.67 11.83 -10.08
N GLN A 58 -5.24 10.89 -9.33
CA GLN A 58 -6.04 11.18 -8.12
C GLN A 58 -5.18 11.22 -6.85
N VAL A 59 -4.18 10.35 -6.71
CA VAL A 59 -3.44 10.13 -5.46
C VAL A 59 -2.04 10.75 -5.49
N CYS A 60 -1.34 10.65 -6.61
CA CYS A 60 0.10 10.91 -6.69
C CYS A 60 0.43 12.35 -7.12
N THR A 61 -0.40 12.95 -7.99
CA THR A 61 -0.16 14.28 -8.59
C THR A 61 -0.06 15.40 -7.56
N ALA A 62 -0.75 15.28 -6.42
CA ALA A 62 -0.71 16.24 -5.32
C ALA A 62 0.71 16.51 -4.80
N CYS A 63 1.61 15.55 -4.94
CA CYS A 63 3.02 15.67 -4.57
C CYS A 63 3.97 15.59 -5.78
N HIS A 64 3.70 14.70 -6.73
CA HIS A 64 4.60 14.38 -7.84
C HIS A 64 4.33 15.17 -9.14
N GLY A 65 3.37 16.10 -9.16
CA GLY A 65 3.01 16.85 -10.37
C GLY A 65 3.96 17.99 -10.75
N LEU A 66 4.47 18.76 -9.77
CA LEU A 66 5.26 19.97 -10.04
C LEU A 66 6.78 19.79 -9.84
N GLY A 67 7.23 18.67 -9.28
CA GLY A 67 8.65 18.44 -9.00
C GLY A 67 9.22 19.20 -7.79
N THR A 68 8.43 20.03 -7.12
CA THR A 68 8.87 20.87 -5.99
C THR A 68 8.72 20.20 -4.63
N ARG A 69 7.65 19.42 -4.45
CA ARG A 69 7.34 18.72 -3.20
C ARG A 69 7.90 17.29 -3.17
N ALA A 70 7.86 16.64 -4.32
CA ALA A 70 8.39 15.31 -4.58
C ALA A 70 8.94 15.31 -6.03
N PRO A 71 9.83 14.37 -6.40
CA PRO A 71 10.39 14.34 -7.74
C PRO A 71 9.28 14.18 -8.80
N ASN A 72 9.40 14.88 -9.93
CA ASN A 72 8.44 14.72 -11.01
C ASN A 72 8.57 13.31 -11.62
N LEU A 73 7.45 12.63 -11.80
CA LEU A 73 7.44 11.26 -12.33
C LEU A 73 7.07 11.20 -13.82
N LEU A 74 6.34 12.18 -14.36
CA LEU A 74 5.80 12.10 -15.72
C LEU A 74 6.61 12.86 -16.78
N THR A 75 7.33 13.91 -16.38
CA THR A 75 8.06 14.76 -17.34
C THR A 75 9.56 14.62 -17.17
N ASP A 76 10.21 15.53 -16.47
CA ASP A 76 11.63 15.49 -16.22
C ASP A 76 11.91 15.66 -14.73
N HIS A 77 12.89 14.91 -14.25
CA HIS A 77 13.50 15.16 -12.96
C HIS A 77 15.01 15.29 -13.11
N ALA A 78 15.50 16.52 -12.98
CA ALA A 78 16.93 16.84 -13.04
C ALA A 78 17.64 16.39 -14.33
N GLY A 79 16.97 16.51 -15.48
CA GLY A 79 17.51 16.16 -16.79
C GLY A 79 17.55 14.67 -17.10
N GLN A 80 16.91 13.83 -16.28
CA GLN A 80 16.89 12.37 -16.46
C GLN A 80 15.64 11.87 -17.20
N GLY A 81 14.69 12.76 -17.50
CA GLY A 81 13.43 12.41 -18.13
C GLY A 81 12.43 11.74 -17.18
N PRO A 82 11.39 11.11 -17.75
CA PRO A 82 10.29 10.54 -16.98
C PRO A 82 10.73 9.31 -16.18
N ILE A 83 9.92 8.91 -15.20
CA ILE A 83 10.31 7.87 -14.24
C ILE A 83 10.59 6.54 -14.91
N GLY A 84 9.76 6.11 -15.86
CA GLY A 84 9.92 4.85 -16.57
C GLY A 84 11.25 4.81 -17.31
N GLN A 85 11.56 5.87 -18.07
CA GLN A 85 12.82 6.00 -18.78
C GLN A 85 14.04 5.98 -17.84
N ARG A 86 14.06 6.85 -16.81
CA ARG A 86 15.24 6.95 -15.91
C ARG A 86 15.42 5.70 -15.06
N CYS A 87 14.32 5.07 -14.63
CA CYS A 87 14.36 3.87 -13.83
C CYS A 87 14.89 2.70 -14.65
N ALA A 88 14.40 2.52 -15.88
CA ALA A 88 14.94 1.53 -16.81
C ALA A 88 16.42 1.78 -17.12
N ALA A 89 16.82 3.03 -17.36
CA ALA A 89 18.21 3.38 -17.63
C ALA A 89 19.16 3.10 -16.45
N ASN A 90 18.70 3.36 -15.22
CA ASN A 90 19.53 3.22 -14.02
C ASN A 90 19.55 1.80 -13.43
N LEU A 91 18.44 1.07 -13.55
CA LEU A 91 18.21 -0.19 -12.83
C LEU A 91 17.91 -1.39 -13.74
N GLY A 92 17.61 -1.16 -15.03
CA GLY A 92 17.22 -2.22 -15.96
C GLY A 92 16.06 -3.06 -15.42
N GLU A 93 16.24 -4.37 -15.36
CA GLU A 93 15.28 -5.34 -14.81
C GLU A 93 14.82 -5.01 -13.38
N GLY A 94 15.70 -4.42 -12.55
CA GLY A 94 15.35 -4.07 -11.16
C GLY A 94 14.42 -2.86 -11.03
N CYS A 95 14.05 -2.23 -12.15
CA CYS A 95 13.15 -1.08 -12.14
C CYS A 95 11.77 -1.42 -11.58
N LYS A 96 11.21 -2.59 -11.92
CA LYS A 96 9.89 -3.02 -11.46
C LYS A 96 9.84 -3.12 -9.94
N GLU A 97 10.81 -3.83 -9.36
CA GLU A 97 10.91 -4.03 -7.91
C GLU A 97 11.21 -2.72 -7.17
N TYR A 98 12.00 -1.83 -7.77
CA TYR A 98 12.27 -0.50 -7.20
C TYR A 98 11.01 0.36 -7.12
N LEU A 99 10.22 0.44 -8.19
CA LEU A 99 8.96 1.21 -8.21
C LEU A 99 7.95 0.62 -7.23
N HIS A 100 7.82 -0.71 -7.22
CA HIS A 100 6.97 -1.41 -6.26
C HIS A 100 7.40 -1.13 -4.81
N ARG A 101 8.69 -1.29 -4.50
CA ARG A 101 9.23 -0.99 -3.15
C ARG A 101 9.05 0.47 -2.76
N SER A 102 9.18 1.40 -3.71
CA SER A 102 8.98 2.84 -3.44
C SER A 102 7.55 3.16 -3.00
N LEU A 103 6.56 2.33 -3.36
CA LEU A 103 5.17 2.49 -2.91
C LEU A 103 4.93 1.79 -1.56
N LEU A 104 5.58 0.65 -1.31
CA LEU A 104 5.46 -0.11 -0.06
C LEU A 104 6.25 0.50 1.11
N ALA A 105 7.44 1.02 0.81
CA ALA A 105 8.42 1.54 1.76
C ALA A 105 9.13 2.79 1.17
N PRO A 106 8.39 3.91 0.98
CA PRO A 106 8.92 5.11 0.32
C PRO A 106 10.15 5.72 1.01
N GLY A 107 10.27 5.53 2.34
CA GLY A 107 11.40 6.01 3.12
C GLY A 107 12.75 5.44 2.69
N ASP A 108 12.75 4.27 2.06
CA ASP A 108 13.98 3.60 1.58
C ASP A 108 14.46 4.17 0.25
N SER A 109 13.62 4.93 -0.46
CA SER A 109 13.86 5.40 -1.84
C SER A 109 13.76 6.92 -1.97
N VAL A 110 14.04 7.65 -0.90
CA VAL A 110 14.01 9.12 -0.89
C VAL A 110 15.20 9.67 -1.69
N LEU A 111 14.89 10.38 -2.78
CA LEU A 111 15.90 11.05 -3.60
C LEU A 111 16.51 12.24 -2.86
N ALA A 112 17.78 12.51 -3.14
CA ALA A 112 18.50 13.65 -2.59
C ALA A 112 17.74 14.96 -2.86
N GLY A 113 17.61 15.80 -1.84
CA GLY A 113 16.90 17.08 -1.93
C GLY A 113 15.41 17.02 -1.57
N PHE A 114 14.83 15.83 -1.36
CA PHE A 114 13.45 15.68 -0.90
C PHE A 114 13.35 15.22 0.55
N GLN A 115 12.23 15.57 1.17
CA GLN A 115 11.89 15.11 2.52
C GLN A 115 11.18 13.75 2.44
N ASN A 116 11.33 12.93 3.47
CA ASN A 116 10.59 11.69 3.61
C ASN A 116 9.13 11.97 4.02
N ILE A 117 8.33 12.42 3.05
CA ILE A 117 6.92 12.83 3.25
C ILE A 117 5.94 11.99 2.44
N MET A 118 6.44 11.08 1.60
CA MET A 118 5.58 10.19 0.82
C MET A 118 4.92 9.19 1.78
N PRO A 119 3.57 9.13 1.83
CA PRO A 119 2.88 8.18 2.69
C PRO A 119 3.14 6.74 2.25
N ILE A 120 2.93 5.79 3.14
CA ILE A 120 2.95 4.37 2.79
C ILE A 120 1.71 4.08 1.94
N MET A 121 1.87 3.72 0.67
CA MET A 121 0.75 3.66 -0.27
C MET A 121 -0.19 2.48 -0.02
N THR A 122 0.28 1.41 0.64
CA THR A 122 -0.59 0.29 1.07
C THR A 122 -1.63 0.67 2.10
N THR A 123 -1.53 1.86 2.71
CA THR A 123 -2.58 2.39 3.59
C THR A 123 -3.75 3.00 2.83
N GLN A 124 -3.58 3.25 1.52
CA GLN A 124 -4.54 3.93 0.66
C GLN A 124 -4.95 3.11 -0.56
N LEU A 125 -4.09 2.18 -1.00
CA LEU A 125 -4.26 1.38 -2.21
C LEU A 125 -4.17 -0.12 -1.91
N GLY A 126 -5.00 -0.91 -2.60
CA GLY A 126 -4.91 -2.37 -2.65
C GLY A 126 -3.69 -2.86 -3.43
N GLY A 127 -3.31 -4.12 -3.28
CA GLY A 127 -2.11 -4.68 -3.93
C GLY A 127 -2.20 -4.67 -5.47
N ASP A 128 -3.37 -4.92 -6.02
CA ASP A 128 -3.68 -4.81 -7.45
C ASP A 128 -3.53 -3.36 -7.95
N GLN A 129 -4.05 -2.40 -7.18
CA GLN A 129 -3.92 -0.96 -7.46
C GLN A 129 -2.47 -0.49 -7.41
N ILE A 130 -1.66 -1.03 -6.48
CA ILE A 130 -0.22 -0.75 -6.40
C ILE A 130 0.48 -1.21 -7.68
N TRP A 131 0.21 -2.43 -8.16
CA TRP A 131 0.79 -2.91 -9.41
C TRP A 131 0.32 -2.15 -10.65
N ALA A 132 -0.94 -1.71 -10.67
CA ALA A 132 -1.44 -0.82 -11.71
C ALA A 132 -0.61 0.47 -11.81
N VAL A 133 -0.35 1.10 -10.66
CA VAL A 133 0.47 2.32 -10.58
C VAL A 133 1.90 2.02 -11.04
N VAL A 134 2.50 0.89 -10.65
CA VAL A 134 3.83 0.49 -11.14
C VAL A 134 3.85 0.37 -12.67
N ALA A 135 2.84 -0.30 -13.26
CA ALA A 135 2.73 -0.45 -14.70
C ALA A 135 2.66 0.92 -15.42
N TYR A 136 1.85 1.84 -14.89
CA TYR A 136 1.76 3.20 -15.42
C TYR A 136 3.08 3.99 -15.29
N LEU A 137 3.77 3.87 -14.17
CA LEU A 137 5.07 4.55 -13.99
C LEU A 137 6.12 4.00 -14.95
N GLN A 138 6.14 2.68 -15.18
CA GLN A 138 7.00 2.08 -16.21
C GLN A 138 6.66 2.58 -17.61
N SER A 139 5.37 2.74 -17.94
CA SER A 139 4.93 3.22 -19.25
C SER A 139 5.34 4.66 -19.55
N GLN A 140 5.85 5.42 -18.56
CA GLN A 140 6.43 6.75 -18.76
C GLN A 140 7.83 6.65 -19.36
N GLY A 141 7.92 6.15 -20.59
CA GLY A 141 9.16 6.03 -21.37
C GLY A 141 10.01 4.79 -21.10
N GLY A 142 9.49 3.81 -20.36
CA GLY A 142 10.10 2.47 -20.16
C GLY A 142 9.20 1.33 -20.68
N GLU A 143 9.73 0.11 -20.61
CA GLU A 143 8.96 -1.11 -20.91
C GLU A 143 8.13 -1.52 -19.69
N VAL A 144 6.85 -1.86 -19.91
CA VAL A 144 5.96 -2.34 -18.86
C VAL A 144 6.20 -3.83 -18.65
N THR A 145 6.78 -4.18 -17.50
CA THR A 145 7.13 -5.57 -17.15
C THR A 145 6.25 -6.16 -16.04
N VAL A 146 5.22 -5.41 -15.61
CA VAL A 146 4.16 -5.91 -14.73
C VAL A 146 3.33 -6.95 -15.47
N SER A 147 3.08 -8.06 -14.80
CA SER A 147 2.47 -9.26 -15.35
C SER A 147 1.29 -9.75 -14.52
N ALA A 148 0.49 -10.66 -15.07
CA ALA A 148 -0.59 -11.33 -14.34
C ALA A 148 -0.09 -12.02 -13.05
N SER A 149 1.14 -12.58 -13.04
CA SER A 149 1.71 -13.18 -11.83
C SER A 149 1.98 -12.18 -10.70
N ASP A 150 2.26 -10.92 -11.03
CA ASP A 150 2.42 -9.85 -10.04
C ASP A 150 1.07 -9.53 -9.38
N LEU A 151 -0.01 -9.51 -10.16
CA LEU A 151 -1.40 -9.37 -9.68
C LEU A 151 -1.88 -10.57 -8.85
N GLU A 152 -1.53 -11.79 -9.25
CA GLU A 152 -1.86 -13.01 -8.49
C GLU A 152 -1.14 -13.04 -7.14
N THR A 153 0.12 -12.59 -7.10
CA THR A 153 0.88 -12.43 -5.85
C THR A 153 0.23 -11.38 -4.95
N ALA A 154 -0.26 -10.28 -5.53
CA ALA A 154 -1.04 -9.29 -4.80
C ALA A 154 -2.39 -9.83 -4.31
N ALA A 155 -3.11 -10.61 -5.12
CA ALA A 155 -4.38 -11.24 -4.75
C ALA A 155 -4.20 -12.30 -3.65
N ALA A 156 -3.10 -13.06 -3.69
CA ALA A 156 -2.72 -14.02 -2.65
C ALA A 156 -2.35 -13.31 -1.32
N GLY A 157 -1.82 -12.09 -1.38
CA GLY A 157 -1.63 -11.22 -0.23
C GLY A 157 -2.89 -10.44 0.19
N ALA A 158 -3.84 -10.24 -0.73
CA ALA A 158 -5.09 -9.49 -0.55
C ALA A 158 -6.26 -10.36 -0.03
N GLY A 159 -5.97 -11.50 0.60
CA GLY A 159 -6.93 -12.21 1.48
C GLY A 159 -7.36 -11.40 2.72
N GLY A 160 -7.07 -10.10 2.76
CA GLY A 160 -7.39 -9.19 3.85
C GLY A 160 -7.43 -7.72 3.44
N ALA A 161 -7.93 -7.38 2.24
CA ALA A 161 -8.31 -6.00 1.93
C ALA A 161 -9.35 -5.95 0.80
N GLY A 162 -10.62 -6.13 1.17
CA GLY A 162 -11.77 -5.89 0.29
C GLY A 162 -13.06 -5.85 1.08
N GLY A 163 -13.58 -4.64 1.34
CA GLY A 163 -14.98 -4.42 1.72
C GLY A 163 -15.21 -3.67 3.04
N ALA A 164 -15.68 -2.43 2.93
CA ALA A 164 -16.27 -1.66 4.00
C ALA A 164 -17.47 -2.38 4.65
N GLY A 165 -17.80 -1.98 5.89
CA GLY A 165 -18.64 -2.71 6.83
C GLY A 165 -20.03 -3.14 6.35
N ALA A 166 -20.45 -4.32 6.81
CA ALA A 166 -21.66 -4.53 7.62
C ALA A 166 -21.72 -5.96 8.20
N ALA A 167 -22.13 -6.02 9.47
CA ALA A 167 -22.76 -7.11 10.22
C ALA A 167 -21.95 -8.36 10.63
N ALA A 168 -21.88 -8.53 11.95
CA ALA A 168 -21.47 -9.71 12.68
C ALA A 168 -22.46 -10.89 12.53
N ALA A 169 -21.97 -12.13 12.52
CA ALA A 169 -22.12 -13.12 13.60
C ALA A 169 -21.77 -14.56 13.15
N ALA A 170 -20.91 -15.19 13.97
CA ALA A 170 -20.85 -16.61 14.36
C ALA A 170 -20.82 -17.74 13.31
N GLY A 171 -19.77 -18.57 13.41
CA GLY A 171 -19.80 -19.97 12.94
C GLY A 171 -18.43 -20.56 12.70
N ALA A 172 -17.83 -21.17 13.72
CA ALA A 172 -16.63 -22.00 13.57
C ALA A 172 -16.96 -23.34 12.88
N ALA A 173 -16.15 -23.76 11.90
CA ALA A 173 -15.50 -25.08 11.86
C ALA A 173 -14.81 -25.36 10.50
N ALA A 174 -13.50 -25.62 10.58
CA ALA A 174 -12.73 -26.65 9.87
C ALA A 174 -12.85 -26.78 8.33
N GLY A 175 -11.98 -26.04 7.62
CA GLY A 175 -10.76 -26.54 6.98
C GLY A 175 -10.78 -27.78 6.05
N ALA A 176 -10.40 -27.54 4.79
CA ALA A 176 -9.33 -28.25 4.03
C ALA A 176 -9.20 -27.59 2.63
N ALA A 177 -8.06 -27.45 1.96
CA ALA A 177 -6.63 -27.39 2.24
C ALA A 177 -5.98 -27.07 0.88
N SER A 178 -4.93 -26.26 0.81
CA SER A 178 -4.07 -26.14 -0.38
C SER A 178 -2.60 -26.24 0.04
N PRO A 179 -1.72 -26.89 -0.74
CA PRO A 179 -0.41 -27.33 -0.28
C PRO A 179 0.64 -26.22 -0.44
N GLY A 180 1.36 -25.91 0.64
CA GLY A 180 2.49 -24.98 0.58
C GLY A 180 2.92 -24.34 1.91
N SER A 181 2.19 -24.52 3.01
CA SER A 181 2.56 -23.90 4.28
C SER A 181 3.59 -24.74 5.05
N THR A 182 4.81 -24.22 5.16
CA THR A 182 5.70 -24.54 6.28
C THR A 182 5.04 -24.09 7.58
N SER A 183 4.42 -25.04 8.28
CA SER A 183 3.88 -24.98 9.65
C SER A 183 2.86 -23.87 9.96
N GLY A 184 1.58 -24.24 10.11
CA GLY A 184 0.52 -23.37 10.65
C GLY A 184 0.64 -23.06 12.15
N THR A 185 1.86 -23.03 12.67
CA THR A 185 2.15 -22.73 14.08
C THR A 185 2.03 -21.23 14.34
N THR A 186 1.45 -20.88 15.48
CA THR A 186 1.47 -19.53 16.05
C THR A 186 2.35 -19.47 17.30
N ASP A 187 3.19 -20.49 17.53
CA ASP A 187 4.15 -20.45 18.65
C ASP A 187 5.26 -19.42 18.35
N PRO A 188 5.41 -18.37 19.16
CA PRO A 188 6.29 -17.26 18.84
C PRO A 188 7.78 -17.65 18.86
N ARG A 189 8.21 -18.58 19.72
CA ARG A 189 9.61 -19.03 19.75
C ARG A 189 9.96 -19.86 18.52
N GLN A 190 9.05 -20.74 18.12
CA GLN A 190 9.17 -21.51 16.90
C GLN A 190 9.21 -20.58 15.67
N LEU A 191 8.35 -19.57 15.61
CA LEU A 191 8.35 -18.59 14.53
C LEU A 191 9.65 -17.78 14.46
N LEU A 192 10.18 -17.30 15.59
CA LEU A 192 11.46 -16.59 15.63
C LEU A 192 12.63 -17.47 15.15
N THR A 193 12.54 -18.78 15.35
CA THR A 193 13.57 -19.75 14.93
C THR A 193 13.43 -20.07 13.45
N GLN A 194 12.23 -20.39 12.98
CA GLN A 194 11.93 -20.75 11.58
C GLN A 194 12.21 -19.61 10.61
N ASN A 195 11.99 -18.37 11.04
CA ASN A 195 12.25 -17.17 10.24
C ASN A 195 13.65 -16.59 10.48
N ALA A 196 14.55 -17.37 11.11
CA ALA A 196 15.95 -17.04 11.36
C ALA A 196 16.19 -15.71 12.12
N CYS A 197 15.19 -15.20 12.85
CA CYS A 197 15.30 -13.95 13.62
C CYS A 197 16.44 -14.04 14.65
N LEU A 198 16.58 -15.21 15.29
CA LEU A 198 17.60 -15.49 16.31
C LEU A 198 19.02 -15.59 15.74
N GLY A 199 19.18 -15.61 14.41
CA GLY A 199 20.49 -15.55 13.77
C GLY A 199 21.15 -14.17 13.89
N CYS A 200 20.37 -13.12 14.16
CA CYS A 200 20.87 -11.75 14.31
C CYS A 200 20.43 -11.09 15.62
N HIS A 201 19.28 -11.46 16.18
CA HIS A 201 18.75 -10.86 17.40
C HIS A 201 18.93 -11.78 18.60
N ALA A 202 19.53 -11.24 19.67
CA ALA A 202 19.68 -11.96 20.92
C ALA A 202 18.35 -12.09 21.67
N ILE A 203 18.17 -13.23 22.35
CA ILE A 203 17.06 -13.50 23.26
C ILE A 203 17.54 -14.35 24.45
N ASP A 204 17.00 -14.09 25.63
CA ASP A 204 17.38 -14.72 26.90
C ASP A 204 18.91 -14.65 27.15
N GLY A 205 19.55 -13.56 26.71
CA GLY A 205 21.01 -13.38 26.79
C GLY A 205 21.84 -14.20 25.79
N ALA A 206 21.21 -14.92 24.85
CA ALA A 206 21.88 -15.74 23.84
C ALA A 206 21.68 -15.19 22.43
N GLY A 207 22.74 -15.21 21.61
CA GLY A 207 22.72 -14.79 20.21
C GLY A 207 23.68 -13.61 19.91
N PRO A 208 23.99 -13.36 18.63
CA PRO A 208 24.91 -12.29 18.24
C PRO A 208 24.26 -10.90 18.37
N PRO A 209 25.02 -9.84 18.70
CA PRO A 209 24.50 -8.48 18.84
C PRO A 209 24.46 -7.74 17.48
N ILE A 210 23.93 -8.39 16.44
CA ILE A 210 23.80 -7.79 15.09
C ILE A 210 22.52 -6.97 15.00
N GLY A 211 21.44 -7.46 15.60
CA GLY A 211 20.18 -6.76 15.81
C GLY A 211 19.97 -6.42 17.29
N PRO A 212 19.09 -5.44 17.59
CA PRO A 212 18.71 -5.11 18.96
C PRO A 212 18.14 -6.33 19.69
N SER A 213 18.57 -6.56 20.93
CA SER A 213 18.09 -7.68 21.74
C SER A 213 16.57 -7.64 21.92
N PHE A 214 15.95 -8.82 21.91
CA PHE A 214 14.54 -9.04 22.26
C PHE A 214 14.28 -9.00 23.76
N ASP A 215 15.33 -9.07 24.59
CA ASP A 215 15.20 -8.98 26.05
C ASP A 215 14.85 -7.58 26.48
N GLY A 216 13.85 -7.44 27.36
CA GLY A 216 13.35 -6.15 27.84
C GLY A 216 12.75 -5.24 26.75
N MET A 217 12.48 -5.77 25.56
CA MET A 217 11.99 -4.99 24.42
C MET A 217 10.64 -4.32 24.73
N GLY A 218 9.74 -5.03 25.40
CA GLY A 218 8.43 -4.52 25.81
C GLY A 218 8.48 -3.38 26.84
N SER A 219 9.61 -3.21 27.52
CA SER A 219 9.87 -2.06 28.40
C SER A 219 10.45 -0.86 27.64
N ARG A 220 11.02 -1.06 26.44
CA ARG A 220 11.69 -0.02 25.65
C ARG A 220 10.81 0.58 24.56
N ILE A 221 9.96 -0.22 23.93
CA ILE A 221 9.19 0.18 22.74
C ILE A 221 7.79 -0.42 22.74
N SER A 222 6.85 0.24 22.05
CA SER A 222 5.45 -0.20 21.99
C SER A 222 5.26 -1.40 21.04
N PRO A 223 4.19 -2.20 21.21
CA PRO A 223 3.84 -3.28 20.28
C PRO A 223 3.73 -2.82 18.83
N GLU A 224 3.23 -1.61 18.58
CA GLU A 224 3.12 -1.02 17.25
C GLU A 224 4.49 -0.74 16.63
N ARG A 225 5.45 -0.30 17.46
CA ARG A 225 6.84 -0.10 17.01
C ARG A 225 7.54 -1.42 16.72
N ILE A 226 7.26 -2.47 17.50
CA ILE A 226 7.75 -3.83 17.23
C ILE A 226 7.18 -4.34 15.91
N ARG A 227 5.85 -4.22 15.72
CA ARG A 227 5.15 -4.61 14.48
C ARG A 227 5.73 -3.90 13.27
N ARG A 228 5.90 -2.57 13.36
CA ARG A 228 6.52 -1.78 12.30
C ARG A 228 7.94 -2.25 12.00
N GLY A 229 8.76 -2.54 13.01
CA GLY A 229 10.13 -3.01 12.79
C GLY A 229 10.22 -4.37 12.10
N ILE A 230 9.21 -5.24 12.25
CA ILE A 230 9.14 -6.54 11.57
C ILE A 230 8.62 -6.39 10.13
N VAL A 231 7.58 -5.57 9.92
CA VAL A 231 6.95 -5.39 8.60
C VAL A 231 7.75 -4.44 7.70
N PHE A 232 8.38 -3.43 8.28
CA PHE A 232 9.23 -2.44 7.61
C PHE A 232 10.61 -2.34 8.27
N PRO A 233 11.45 -3.38 8.15
CA PRO A 233 12.81 -3.36 8.67
C PRO A 233 13.59 -2.13 8.18
N GLY A 234 14.29 -1.43 9.08
CA GLY A 234 15.10 -0.26 8.70
C GLY A 234 14.35 1.08 8.63
N ALA A 235 13.01 1.08 8.61
CA ALA A 235 12.21 2.32 8.69
C ALA A 235 12.54 3.14 9.96
N ASP A 236 12.84 2.44 11.06
CA ASP A 236 13.29 3.01 12.33
C ASP A 236 14.49 2.19 12.84
N THR A 237 15.72 2.60 12.50
CA THR A 237 16.93 1.90 12.98
C THR A 237 17.12 2.13 14.49
N ALA A 238 17.31 1.05 15.24
CA ALA A 238 17.53 1.13 16.69
C ALA A 238 18.83 1.88 17.02
N GLN A 239 18.83 2.63 18.11
CA GLN A 239 20.00 3.36 18.58
C GLN A 239 21.18 2.39 18.81
N GLY A 240 22.35 2.71 18.23
CA GLY A 240 23.55 1.86 18.31
C GLY A 240 23.67 0.78 17.23
N PHE A 241 22.69 0.67 16.33
CA PHE A 241 22.67 -0.33 15.24
C PHE A 241 22.79 0.29 13.84
N ALA A 242 23.20 1.55 13.73
CA ALA A 242 23.31 2.25 12.44
C ALA A 242 24.23 1.52 11.44
N GLN A 243 25.32 0.91 11.90
CA GLN A 243 26.23 0.11 11.07
C GLN A 243 25.61 -1.18 10.51
N PHE A 244 24.47 -1.62 11.06
CA PHE A 244 23.74 -2.81 10.63
C PHE A 244 22.41 -2.47 9.95
N ALA A 245 22.17 -1.19 9.64
CA ALA A 245 20.99 -0.75 8.91
C ALA A 245 20.90 -1.47 7.55
N GLY A 246 19.70 -1.94 7.22
CA GLY A 246 19.44 -2.70 5.98
C GLY A 246 19.81 -4.19 6.02
N MET A 247 20.42 -4.70 7.10
CA MET A 247 20.72 -6.14 7.21
C MET A 247 19.50 -6.99 7.57
N MET A 248 18.48 -6.40 8.20
CA MET A 248 17.24 -7.12 8.53
C MET A 248 16.41 -7.34 7.24
N PRO A 249 16.09 -8.59 6.86
CA PRO A 249 15.40 -8.90 5.60
C PRO A 249 14.05 -8.21 5.47
N GLN A 250 13.81 -7.55 4.33
CA GLN A 250 12.56 -6.83 4.02
C GLN A 250 11.38 -7.76 3.66
N THR A 251 11.55 -9.08 3.79
CA THR A 251 10.60 -10.08 3.31
C THR A 251 9.56 -10.49 4.34
N PHE A 252 9.74 -10.16 5.62
CA PHE A 252 8.89 -10.67 6.70
C PHE A 252 7.44 -10.19 6.62
N GLY A 253 7.19 -8.99 6.07
CA GLY A 253 5.83 -8.50 5.81
C GLY A 253 5.04 -9.36 4.82
N ALA A 254 5.73 -10.08 3.92
CA ALA A 254 5.12 -11.00 2.97
C ALA A 254 5.20 -12.47 3.41
N GLN A 255 6.17 -12.83 4.27
CA GLN A 255 6.40 -14.21 4.72
C GLN A 255 5.55 -14.60 5.94
N LEU A 256 5.25 -13.65 6.82
CA LEU A 256 4.46 -13.90 8.02
C LEU A 256 2.98 -13.65 7.75
N THR A 257 2.14 -14.61 8.13
CA THR A 257 0.70 -14.33 8.23
C THR A 257 0.41 -13.31 9.34
N ALA A 258 -0.73 -12.64 9.28
CA ALA A 258 -1.14 -11.69 10.33
C ALA A 258 -1.14 -12.34 11.73
N ALA A 259 -1.63 -13.59 11.85
CA ALA A 259 -1.64 -14.31 13.12
C ALA A 259 -0.22 -14.61 13.65
N GLN A 260 0.71 -14.98 12.76
CA GLN A 260 2.10 -15.23 13.13
C GLN A 260 2.83 -13.94 13.54
N LEU A 261 2.61 -12.86 12.78
CA LEU A 261 3.14 -11.54 13.11
C LEU A 261 2.65 -11.09 14.49
N GLU A 262 1.35 -11.18 14.76
CA GLU A 262 0.79 -10.81 16.06
C GLU A 262 1.30 -11.68 17.21
N ALA A 263 1.46 -12.99 16.98
CA ALA A 263 2.04 -13.87 17.99
C ALA A 263 3.47 -13.44 18.37
N ILE A 264 4.31 -13.09 17.39
CA ILE A 264 5.67 -12.57 17.64
C ILE A 264 5.61 -11.23 18.36
N VAL A 265 4.79 -10.28 17.87
CA VAL A 265 4.68 -8.93 18.44
C VAL A 265 4.24 -8.98 19.89
N GLN A 266 3.20 -9.75 20.23
CA GLN A 266 2.72 -9.88 21.60
C GLN A 266 3.75 -10.55 22.50
N PHE A 267 4.42 -11.59 21.99
CA PHE A 267 5.50 -12.24 22.73
C PHE A 267 6.61 -11.26 23.07
N LEU A 268 7.14 -10.51 22.09
CA LEU A 268 8.21 -9.52 22.29
C LEU A 268 7.77 -8.34 23.18
N ALA A 269 6.54 -7.87 23.01
CA ALA A 269 5.97 -6.83 23.88
C ALA A 269 5.78 -7.29 25.34
N GLY A 270 5.59 -8.60 25.55
CA GLY A 270 5.55 -9.21 26.87
C GLY A 270 6.91 -9.34 27.56
N ARG A 271 8.02 -9.19 26.82
CA ARG A 271 9.38 -9.30 27.37
C ARG A 271 9.83 -7.98 27.97
N LYS A 272 9.58 -7.82 29.28
CA LYS A 272 9.91 -6.61 30.04
C LYS A 272 11.26 -6.66 30.73
#